data_AF-A0A8S4RID2-F1
#
_entry.id   AF-A0A8S4RID2-F1
#
_cell.length_a   1.000
_cell.length_b   1.000
_cell.length_c   1.000
_cell.angle_alpha   90.00
_cell.angle_beta   90.00
_cell.angle_gamma   90.00
#
_symmetry.space_group_name_H-M   'P 1'
#
loop_
_entity.id
_entity.type
_entity.pdbx_description
1 polymer ?
#
loop_
_entity_poly.entity_id
_entity_poly.type
_entity_poly.pdbx_seq_one_letter_code
_entity_poly.pdbx_strand_id
1 'polypeptide(L)'
;MSTIIKVANEQEIIKKLSSYIEKISNDAILNRGKFFVGLSGGSVVKYLCEGLPQVDTAWDKWIVAFCDERVVPEDSEDSTFGTYNKQLIPKIGLDRKQFVVIKQGISASEAAKDYTEKLAKVFESDDFKFDLLLLGMGPDGHTCSLFPNHPLLKETFLKVAPITDSPKPPQERITLTYPVINNARNCIFAISGAGKADMVKRILKDKEDLPAGKVNYSPKKPGKGPGRTNRRGGSEYVLRMSKLPERKQKRLRHNRRHTNKPLILRAVSAAMVPKRNSYS
;
A
#
# COMPACT_ATOMS: atom_id res chain seq x y z
N MET A 1 13.50 2.65 8.47
CA MET A 1 12.63 3.32 9.46
C MET A 1 11.27 3.53 8.82
N SER A 2 10.18 3.20 9.51
CA SER A 2 8.82 3.55 9.10
C SER A 2 8.56 5.05 9.35
N THR A 3 7.76 5.69 8.49
CA THR A 3 7.37 7.09 8.65
C THR A 3 5.92 7.16 9.15
N ILE A 4 5.65 7.99 10.14
CA ILE A 4 4.29 8.21 10.63
C ILE A 4 3.94 9.66 10.30
N ILE A 5 2.84 9.86 9.58
CA ILE A 5 2.36 11.20 9.27
C ILE A 5 0.97 11.33 9.87
N LYS A 6 0.86 12.17 10.89
CA LYS A 6 -0.43 12.52 11.47
C LYS A 6 -1.06 13.60 10.62
N VAL A 7 -2.36 13.47 10.37
CA VAL A 7 -3.15 14.46 9.63
C VAL A 7 -4.42 14.77 10.40
N ALA A 8 -5.03 15.93 10.12
CA ALA A 8 -6.16 16.42 10.89
C ALA A 8 -7.47 15.70 10.55
N ASN A 9 -7.65 15.27 9.30
CA ASN A 9 -8.91 14.72 8.79
C ASN A 9 -8.66 13.81 7.57
N GLU A 10 -9.72 13.18 7.08
CA GLU A 10 -9.66 12.28 5.92
C GLU A 10 -9.28 13.00 4.63
N GLN A 11 -9.66 14.27 4.44
CA GLN A 11 -9.27 15.02 3.25
C GLN A 11 -7.75 15.16 3.13
N GLU A 12 -7.08 15.41 4.25
CA GLU A 12 -5.62 15.48 4.29
C GLU A 12 -4.97 14.09 4.10
N ILE A 13 -5.64 12.99 4.48
CA ILE A 13 -5.19 11.64 4.09
C ILE A 13 -5.21 11.53 2.57
N ILE A 14 -6.34 11.86 1.94
CA ILE A 14 -6.55 11.73 0.49
C ILE A 14 -5.52 12.57 -0.26
N LYS A 15 -5.38 13.85 0.09
CA LYS A 15 -4.41 14.76 -0.53
C LYS A 15 -2.98 14.25 -0.45
N LYS A 16 -2.54 13.81 0.73
CA LYS A 16 -1.17 13.27 0.89
C LYS A 16 -1.01 11.95 0.16
N LEU A 17 -2.00 11.07 0.23
CA LEU A 17 -1.98 9.77 -0.42
C LEU A 17 -1.87 9.93 -1.94
N SER A 18 -2.71 10.78 -2.55
CA SER A 18 -2.62 11.13 -3.98
C SER A 18 -1.25 11.67 -4.36
N SER A 19 -0.71 12.61 -3.58
CA SER A 19 0.63 13.16 -3.85
C SER A 19 1.74 12.10 -3.79
N TYR A 20 1.66 11.15 -2.85
CA TYR A 20 2.62 10.04 -2.80
C TYR A 20 2.44 9.07 -3.96
N ILE A 21 1.19 8.74 -4.31
CA ILE A 21 0.89 7.86 -5.43
C ILE A 21 1.41 8.46 -6.73
N GLU A 22 1.11 9.73 -7.01
CA GLU A 22 1.60 10.46 -8.19
C GLU A 22 3.12 10.39 -8.29
N LYS A 23 3.81 10.72 -7.20
CA LYS A 23 5.27 10.67 -7.17
C LYS A 23 5.80 9.26 -7.43
N ILE A 24 5.27 8.25 -6.73
CA ILE A 24 5.76 6.88 -6.82
C ILE A 24 5.44 6.27 -8.19
N SER A 25 4.26 6.55 -8.74
CA SER A 25 3.86 6.07 -10.08
C SER A 25 4.74 6.70 -11.16
N ASN A 26 4.93 8.02 -11.13
CA ASN A 26 5.76 8.71 -12.12
C ASN A 26 7.23 8.29 -12.00
N ASP A 27 7.76 8.12 -10.79
CA ASP A 27 9.10 7.56 -10.57
C ASP A 27 9.21 6.12 -11.09
N ALA A 28 8.20 5.28 -10.89
CA ALA A 28 8.21 3.90 -11.37
C ALA A 28 8.18 3.84 -12.90
N ILE A 29 7.27 4.59 -13.51
CA ILE A 29 7.12 4.65 -14.97
C ILE A 29 8.39 5.19 -15.61
N LEU A 30 8.98 6.28 -15.09
CA LEU A 30 10.22 6.85 -15.62
C LEU A 30 11.38 5.85 -15.57
N ASN A 31 11.50 5.06 -14.51
CA ASN A 31 12.66 4.19 -14.29
C ASN A 31 12.47 2.74 -14.79
N ARG A 32 11.23 2.28 -14.96
CA ARG A 32 10.89 0.87 -15.25
C ARG A 32 9.82 0.69 -16.31
N GLY A 33 9.29 1.77 -16.89
CA GLY A 33 8.29 1.77 -17.95
C GLY A 33 6.86 1.40 -17.53
N LYS A 34 6.67 0.84 -16.34
CA LYS A 34 5.39 0.42 -15.77
C LYS A 34 5.32 0.80 -14.29
N PHE A 35 4.10 0.92 -13.76
CA PHE A 35 3.84 1.07 -12.33
C PHE A 35 2.97 -0.09 -11.83
N PHE A 36 3.55 -0.96 -11.01
CA PHE A 36 2.83 -2.08 -10.39
C PHE A 36 2.32 -1.68 -9.01
N VAL A 37 1.00 -1.64 -8.85
CA VAL A 37 0.34 -1.26 -7.61
C VAL A 37 -0.60 -2.35 -7.11
N GLY A 38 -0.55 -2.65 -5.81
CA GLY A 38 -1.50 -3.52 -5.13
C GLY A 38 -2.48 -2.72 -4.29
N LEU A 39 -3.78 -3.03 -4.41
CA LEU A 39 -4.87 -2.33 -3.73
C LEU A 39 -5.57 -3.23 -2.73
N SER A 40 -5.81 -2.74 -1.52
CA SER A 40 -6.75 -3.35 -0.57
C SER A 40 -8.16 -2.80 -0.73
N GLY A 41 -9.14 -3.54 -0.22
CA GLY A 41 -10.52 -3.11 -0.06
C GLY A 41 -10.77 -2.19 1.15
N GLY A 42 -12.03 -2.14 1.60
CA GLY A 42 -12.43 -1.38 2.79
C GLY A 42 -12.27 0.14 2.60
N SER A 43 -11.85 0.84 3.67
CA SER A 43 -11.73 2.31 3.65
C SER A 43 -10.68 2.84 2.65
N VAL A 44 -9.72 2.00 2.22
CA VAL A 44 -8.74 2.36 1.21
C VAL A 44 -9.43 2.72 -0.11
N VAL A 45 -10.47 1.97 -0.49
CA VAL A 45 -11.24 2.20 -1.72
C VAL A 45 -11.78 3.63 -1.76
N LYS A 46 -12.39 4.09 -0.65
CA LYS A 46 -12.91 5.46 -0.53
C LYS A 46 -11.82 6.50 -0.83
N TYR A 47 -10.65 6.37 -0.20
CA TYR A 47 -9.57 7.35 -0.39
C TYR A 47 -9.05 7.38 -1.82
N LEU A 48 -8.96 6.23 -2.46
CA LEU A 48 -8.47 6.13 -3.83
C LEU A 48 -9.51 6.60 -4.85
N CYS A 49 -10.78 6.25 -4.67
CA CYS A 49 -11.88 6.72 -5.51
C CYS A 49 -12.02 8.25 -5.52
N GLU A 50 -11.70 8.91 -4.40
CA GLU A 50 -11.73 10.37 -4.29
C GLU A 50 -10.39 11.00 -4.73
N GLY A 51 -9.27 10.37 -4.38
CA GLY A 51 -7.95 10.96 -4.57
C GLY A 51 -7.31 10.74 -5.94
N LEU A 52 -7.50 9.57 -6.56
CA LEU A 52 -6.85 9.23 -7.83
C LEU A 52 -7.30 10.07 -9.02
N PRO A 53 -8.56 10.56 -9.12
CA PRO A 53 -8.95 11.49 -10.19
C PRO A 53 -8.14 12.79 -10.22
N GLN A 54 -7.42 13.12 -9.14
CA GLN A 54 -6.58 14.31 -9.03
C GLN A 54 -5.09 14.04 -9.32
N VAL A 55 -4.72 12.79 -9.64
CA VAL A 55 -3.32 12.38 -9.86
C VAL A 55 -2.95 12.56 -11.34
N ASP A 56 -1.86 13.29 -11.60
CA ASP A 56 -1.30 13.45 -12.94
C ASP A 56 -0.22 12.38 -13.22
N THR A 57 -0.56 11.40 -14.05
CA THR A 57 0.30 10.24 -14.33
C THR A 57 -0.07 9.59 -15.67
N ALA A 58 0.85 8.79 -16.22
CA ALA A 58 0.58 8.00 -17.41
C ALA A 58 -0.24 6.74 -17.06
N TRP A 59 -1.56 6.90 -17.00
CA TRP A 59 -2.50 5.84 -16.60
C TRP A 59 -2.35 4.55 -17.41
N ASP A 60 -2.02 4.63 -18.70
CA ASP A 60 -1.81 3.46 -19.57
C ASP A 60 -0.61 2.57 -19.15
N LYS A 61 0.25 3.06 -18.26
CA LYS A 61 1.42 2.32 -17.73
C LYS A 61 1.16 1.64 -16.39
N TRP A 62 -0.04 1.76 -15.84
CA TRP A 62 -0.41 1.14 -14.58
C TRP A 62 -0.77 -0.33 -14.78
N ILE A 63 -0.32 -1.16 -13.84
CA ILE A 63 -0.78 -2.53 -13.67
C ILE A 63 -1.26 -2.66 -12.23
N VAL A 64 -2.54 -2.96 -12.08
CA VAL A 64 -3.23 -2.94 -10.80
C VAL A 64 -3.54 -4.37 -10.38
N ALA A 65 -3.13 -4.74 -9.17
CA ALA A 65 -3.46 -6.00 -8.53
C ALA A 65 -4.19 -5.75 -7.21
N PHE A 66 -4.71 -6.81 -6.61
CA PHE A 66 -5.37 -6.79 -5.31
C PHE A 66 -4.48 -7.43 -4.26
N CYS A 67 -4.39 -6.78 -3.10
CA CYS A 67 -3.62 -7.29 -1.96
C CYS A 67 -4.31 -8.49 -1.30
N ASP A 68 -5.62 -8.53 -1.41
CA ASP A 68 -6.50 -9.62 -1.02
C ASP A 68 -7.86 -9.43 -1.68
N GLU A 69 -8.66 -10.48 -1.69
CA GLU A 69 -10.04 -10.43 -2.20
C GLU A 69 -10.88 -11.55 -1.61
N ARG A 70 -12.18 -11.34 -1.64
CA ARG A 70 -13.19 -12.32 -1.25
C ARG A 70 -13.54 -13.15 -2.48
N VAL A 71 -13.60 -14.46 -2.32
CA VAL A 71 -13.96 -15.37 -3.42
C VAL A 71 -15.49 -15.36 -3.56
N VAL A 72 -15.99 -14.31 -4.21
CA VAL A 72 -17.42 -14.00 -4.37
C VAL A 72 -17.68 -13.45 -5.78
N PRO A 73 -18.90 -13.53 -6.32
CA PRO A 73 -19.24 -12.88 -7.59
C PRO A 73 -18.78 -11.42 -7.65
N GLU A 74 -18.36 -10.94 -8.82
CA GLU A 74 -17.82 -9.59 -8.99
C GLU A 74 -18.83 -8.48 -8.66
N ASP A 75 -20.12 -8.74 -8.88
CA ASP A 75 -21.23 -7.84 -8.56
C ASP A 75 -21.65 -7.89 -7.08
N SER A 76 -21.04 -8.77 -6.29
CA SER A 76 -21.21 -8.80 -4.83
C SER A 76 -20.69 -7.50 -4.19
N GLU A 77 -21.41 -7.01 -3.19
CA GLU A 77 -20.98 -5.87 -2.36
C GLU A 77 -19.66 -6.16 -1.61
N ASP A 78 -19.32 -7.44 -1.43
CA ASP A 78 -18.07 -7.86 -0.81
C ASP A 78 -16.88 -7.92 -1.77
N SER A 79 -17.08 -7.72 -3.08
CA SER A 79 -15.99 -7.70 -4.06
C SER A 79 -15.22 -6.37 -4.00
N THR A 80 -13.94 -6.46 -3.67
CA THR A 80 -13.02 -5.32 -3.76
C THR A 80 -12.94 -4.82 -5.19
N PHE A 81 -12.72 -5.71 -6.15
CA PHE A 81 -12.67 -5.36 -7.56
C PHE A 81 -13.99 -4.79 -8.05
N GLY A 82 -15.14 -5.40 -7.71
CA GLY A 82 -16.46 -4.87 -8.04
C GLY A 82 -16.64 -3.43 -7.57
N THR A 83 -16.19 -3.11 -6.36
CA THR A 83 -16.22 -1.75 -5.81
C THR A 83 -15.35 -0.79 -6.62
N TYR A 84 -14.10 -1.15 -6.95
CA TYR A 84 -13.24 -0.32 -7.80
C TYR A 84 -13.78 -0.16 -9.22
N ASN A 85 -14.31 -1.23 -9.81
CA ASN A 85 -14.90 -1.23 -11.14
C ASN A 85 -16.10 -0.28 -11.23
N LYS A 86 -16.94 -0.25 -10.19
CA LYS A 86 -18.09 0.67 -10.11
C LYS A 86 -17.70 2.11 -9.78
N GLN A 87 -16.74 2.32 -8.87
CA GLN A 87 -16.52 3.65 -8.27
C GLN A 87 -15.29 4.41 -8.75
N LEU A 88 -14.25 3.71 -9.20
CA LEU A 88 -12.96 4.30 -9.59
C LEU A 88 -12.77 4.30 -11.10
N ILE A 89 -12.90 3.14 -11.75
CA ILE A 89 -12.60 2.98 -13.18
C ILE A 89 -13.33 4.02 -14.06
N PRO A 90 -14.62 4.35 -13.84
CA PRO A 90 -15.32 5.35 -14.64
C PRO A 90 -14.79 6.79 -14.48
N LYS A 91 -13.93 7.05 -13.49
CA LYS A 91 -13.45 8.39 -13.14
C LYS A 91 -12.01 8.68 -13.57
N ILE A 92 -11.26 7.67 -14.02
CA ILE A 92 -9.84 7.80 -14.35
C ILE A 92 -9.52 7.07 -15.66
N GLY A 93 -8.34 7.32 -16.23
CA GLY A 93 -7.89 6.73 -17.50
C GLY A 93 -7.46 5.27 -17.43
N LEU A 94 -7.95 4.48 -16.48
CA LEU A 94 -7.65 3.05 -16.38
C LEU A 94 -8.65 2.22 -17.18
N ASP A 95 -8.14 1.24 -17.92
CA ASP A 95 -8.94 0.20 -18.55
C ASP A 95 -8.98 -1.04 -17.64
N ARG A 96 -10.11 -1.75 -17.64
CA ARG A 96 -10.27 -3.04 -16.95
C ARG A 96 -9.13 -4.01 -17.24
N LYS A 97 -8.57 -4.03 -18.45
CA LYS A 97 -7.45 -4.91 -18.83
C LYS A 97 -6.16 -4.67 -18.03
N GLN A 98 -6.04 -3.51 -17.37
CA GLN A 98 -4.91 -3.17 -16.51
C GLN A 98 -5.05 -3.76 -15.11
N PHE A 99 -6.21 -4.32 -14.77
CA PHE A 99 -6.45 -5.01 -13.52
C PHE A 99 -6.15 -6.50 -13.68
N VAL A 100 -5.24 -7.01 -12.85
CA VAL A 100 -5.08 -8.43 -12.60
C VAL A 100 -6.21 -8.84 -11.68
N VAL A 101 -7.28 -9.38 -12.27
CA VAL A 101 -8.50 -9.77 -11.56
C VAL A 101 -8.44 -11.22 -11.08
N ILE A 102 -9.08 -11.45 -9.94
CA ILE A 102 -9.18 -12.76 -9.29
C ILE A 102 -10.34 -13.50 -9.93
N LYS A 103 -10.11 -14.75 -10.32
CA LYS A 103 -11.14 -15.56 -10.96
C LYS A 103 -12.18 -15.98 -9.93
N GLN A 104 -13.44 -15.69 -10.23
CA GLN A 104 -14.59 -15.99 -9.37
C GLN A 104 -15.27 -17.30 -9.79
N GLY A 105 -16.15 -17.83 -8.92
CA GLY A 105 -16.90 -19.06 -9.18
C GLY A 105 -16.08 -20.35 -9.08
N ILE A 106 -14.92 -20.27 -8.43
CA ILE A 106 -14.00 -21.39 -8.17
C ILE A 106 -13.59 -21.36 -6.70
N SER A 107 -12.96 -22.42 -6.18
CA SER A 107 -12.51 -22.45 -4.79
C SER A 107 -11.39 -21.43 -4.52
N ALA A 108 -11.22 -21.03 -3.26
CA ALA A 108 -10.11 -20.15 -2.86
C ALA A 108 -8.73 -20.68 -3.28
N SER A 109 -8.52 -22.00 -3.20
CA SER A 109 -7.26 -22.63 -3.60
C SER A 109 -6.99 -22.47 -5.10
N GLU A 110 -7.99 -22.74 -5.93
CA GLU A 110 -7.88 -22.56 -7.38
C GLU A 110 -7.72 -21.08 -7.75
N ALA A 111 -8.45 -20.18 -7.07
CA ALA A 111 -8.33 -18.75 -7.26
C ALA A 111 -6.92 -18.24 -6.91
N ALA A 112 -6.32 -18.70 -5.82
CA ALA A 112 -4.97 -18.30 -5.42
C ALA A 112 -3.91 -18.79 -6.43
N LYS A 113 -4.08 -20.00 -6.98
CA LYS A 113 -3.21 -20.54 -8.03
C LYS A 113 -3.33 -19.74 -9.32
N ASP A 114 -4.55 -19.56 -9.83
CA ASP A 114 -4.84 -18.74 -11.02
C ASP A 114 -4.29 -17.32 -10.86
N TYR A 115 -4.48 -16.72 -9.68
CA TYR A 115 -3.98 -15.38 -9.41
C TYR A 115 -2.45 -15.30 -9.40
N THR A 116 -1.79 -16.30 -8.83
CA THR A 116 -0.32 -16.40 -8.86
C THR A 116 0.19 -16.51 -10.30
N GLU A 117 -0.44 -17.32 -11.15
CA GLU A 117 -0.05 -17.49 -12.55
C GLU A 117 -0.27 -16.19 -13.36
N LYS A 118 -1.39 -15.49 -13.14
CA LYS A 118 -1.65 -14.19 -13.75
C LYS A 118 -0.63 -13.14 -13.32
N LEU A 119 -0.28 -13.09 -12.03
CA LEU A 119 0.76 -12.19 -11.52
C LEU A 119 2.11 -12.51 -12.16
N ALA A 120 2.51 -13.78 -12.23
CA ALA A 120 3.76 -14.18 -12.86
C ALA A 120 3.83 -13.77 -14.34
N LYS A 121 2.71 -13.88 -15.06
CA LYS A 121 2.61 -13.45 -16.45
C LYS A 121 2.79 -11.94 -16.61
N VAL A 122 2.16 -11.11 -15.76
CA VAL A 122 2.27 -9.64 -15.91
C VAL A 122 3.59 -9.08 -15.41
N PHE A 123 4.19 -9.71 -14.39
CA PHE A 123 5.52 -9.37 -13.88
C PHE A 123 6.64 -9.95 -14.76
N GLU A 124 6.33 -10.92 -15.63
CA GLU A 124 7.31 -11.71 -16.39
C GLU A 124 8.35 -12.34 -15.45
N SER A 125 7.93 -12.67 -14.24
CA SER A 125 8.80 -13.11 -13.15
C SER A 125 8.00 -13.72 -12.02
N ASP A 126 8.64 -14.64 -11.31
CA ASP A 126 8.17 -15.15 -10.04
C ASP A 126 8.46 -14.23 -8.85
N ASP A 127 9.33 -13.22 -9.00
CA ASP A 127 9.60 -12.23 -7.96
C ASP A 127 8.64 -11.04 -8.09
N PHE A 128 7.46 -11.14 -7.45
CA PHE A 128 6.45 -10.09 -7.50
C PHE A 128 6.90 -8.88 -6.69
N LYS A 129 7.45 -7.88 -7.38
CA LYS A 129 7.98 -6.66 -6.77
C LYS A 129 7.13 -5.46 -7.11
N PHE A 130 6.07 -5.26 -6.33
CA PHE A 130 5.21 -4.09 -6.42
C PHE A 130 5.98 -2.81 -6.14
N ASP A 131 5.67 -1.76 -6.89
CA ASP A 131 6.18 -0.42 -6.65
C ASP A 131 5.48 0.22 -5.45
N LEU A 132 4.20 -0.09 -5.26
CA LEU A 132 3.41 0.37 -4.13
C LEU A 132 2.34 -0.66 -3.74
N LEU A 133 2.22 -0.94 -2.44
CA LEU A 133 1.05 -1.59 -1.86
C LEU A 133 0.28 -0.58 -1.00
N LEU A 134 -1.01 -0.45 -1.27
CA LEU A 134 -1.95 0.41 -0.55
C LEU A 134 -2.81 -0.46 0.36
N LEU A 135 -2.44 -0.49 1.64
CA LEU A 135 -2.92 -1.44 2.62
C LEU A 135 -3.92 -0.81 3.60
N GLY A 136 -4.93 -1.62 3.96
CA GLY A 136 -5.85 -1.32 5.06
C GLY A 136 -5.41 -1.95 6.37
N MET A 137 -6.04 -1.54 7.47
CA MET A 137 -5.87 -2.19 8.77
C MET A 137 -7.21 -2.43 9.44
N GLY A 138 -7.51 -3.68 9.77
CA GLY A 138 -8.69 -4.09 10.52
C GLY A 138 -8.70 -3.56 11.97
N PRO A 139 -9.87 -3.52 12.63
CA PRO A 139 -9.96 -3.12 14.04
C PRO A 139 -9.23 -4.09 15.00
N ASP A 140 -8.97 -5.30 14.55
CA ASP A 140 -8.20 -6.40 15.14
C ASP A 140 -6.72 -6.40 14.70
N GLY A 141 -6.28 -5.41 13.91
CA GLY A 141 -4.89 -5.30 13.47
C GLY A 141 -4.51 -6.18 12.26
N HIS A 142 -5.49 -6.87 11.65
CA HIS A 142 -5.26 -7.57 10.39
C HIS A 142 -4.92 -6.59 9.25
N THR A 143 -4.18 -7.07 8.25
CA THR A 143 -3.95 -6.39 6.97
C THR A 143 -4.13 -7.40 5.86
N CYS A 144 -4.59 -6.99 4.68
CA CYS A 144 -5.04 -7.92 3.66
C CYS A 144 -6.04 -8.90 4.29
N SER A 145 -5.92 -10.21 4.04
CA SER A 145 -6.62 -11.23 4.82
C SER A 145 -5.68 -12.00 5.76
N LEU A 146 -4.63 -11.34 6.27
CA LEU A 146 -3.73 -11.90 7.30
C LEU A 146 -4.25 -11.55 8.70
N PHE A 147 -4.94 -12.49 9.34
CA PHE A 147 -5.61 -12.29 10.61
C PHE A 147 -4.75 -12.66 11.83
N PRO A 148 -4.96 -12.01 12.99
CA PRO A 148 -4.28 -12.38 14.23
C PRO A 148 -4.47 -13.87 14.56
N ASN A 149 -3.42 -14.52 15.05
CA ASN A 149 -3.37 -15.94 15.44
C ASN A 149 -3.66 -16.96 14.31
N HIS A 150 -3.91 -16.52 13.08
CA HIS A 150 -4.17 -17.42 11.97
C HIS A 150 -2.86 -18.13 11.51
N PRO A 151 -2.89 -19.44 11.18
CA PRO A 151 -1.69 -20.18 10.74
C PRO A 151 -0.97 -19.53 9.55
N LEU A 152 -1.73 -18.86 8.67
CA LEU A 152 -1.20 -18.18 7.49
C LEU A 152 -0.18 -17.08 7.80
N LEU A 153 -0.14 -16.55 9.03
CA LEU A 153 0.93 -15.60 9.43
C LEU A 153 2.34 -16.22 9.40
N LYS A 154 2.44 -17.57 9.37
CA LYS A 154 3.69 -18.32 9.31
C LYS A 154 4.09 -18.70 7.87
N GLU A 155 3.29 -18.33 6.86
CA GLU A 155 3.58 -18.65 5.46
C GLU A 155 4.82 -17.90 4.94
N THR A 156 5.75 -18.65 4.34
CA THR A 156 7.04 -18.14 3.86
C THR A 156 7.35 -18.47 2.40
N PHE A 157 6.56 -19.32 1.76
CA PHE A 157 6.79 -19.86 0.42
C PHE A 157 5.75 -19.37 -0.58
N LEU A 158 4.46 -19.49 -0.26
CA LEU A 158 3.39 -19.05 -1.14
C LEU A 158 3.44 -17.54 -1.29
N LYS A 159 3.21 -17.04 -2.51
CA LYS A 159 3.11 -15.61 -2.83
C LYS A 159 1.69 -15.09 -2.64
N VAL A 160 0.74 -15.90 -3.06
CA VAL A 160 -0.69 -15.74 -2.86
C VAL A 160 -1.17 -17.00 -2.15
N ALA A 161 -1.93 -16.84 -1.07
CA ALA A 161 -2.45 -17.95 -0.32
C ALA A 161 -3.98 -17.92 -0.28
N PRO A 162 -4.64 -19.09 -0.34
CA PRO A 162 -6.05 -19.21 -0.04
C PRO A 162 -6.31 -19.15 1.46
N ILE A 163 -7.52 -18.74 1.82
CA ILE A 163 -8.06 -18.80 3.17
C ILE A 163 -9.49 -19.31 3.02
N THR A 164 -9.83 -20.37 3.73
CA THR A 164 -11.18 -20.95 3.72
C THR A 164 -11.91 -20.76 5.04
N ASP A 165 -11.22 -20.27 6.06
CA ASP A 165 -11.64 -20.17 7.45
C ASP A 165 -11.41 -18.75 8.02
N SER A 166 -11.55 -17.72 7.18
CA SER A 166 -11.44 -16.34 7.64
C SER A 166 -12.39 -16.11 8.83
N PRO A 167 -11.90 -15.52 9.93
CA PRO A 167 -12.73 -15.23 11.11
C PRO A 167 -13.75 -14.11 10.84
N LYS A 168 -13.76 -13.55 9.63
CA LYS A 168 -14.71 -12.52 9.17
C LYS A 168 -15.36 -12.97 7.87
N PRO A 169 -16.69 -12.83 7.73
CA PRO A 169 -17.37 -13.14 6.48
C PRO A 169 -16.94 -12.18 5.36
N PRO A 170 -17.01 -12.61 4.08
CA PRO A 170 -17.05 -14.00 3.63
C PRO A 170 -15.80 -14.78 4.05
N GLN A 171 -15.96 -16.09 4.29
CA GLN A 171 -14.88 -16.95 4.80
C GLN A 171 -13.80 -17.23 3.75
N GLU A 172 -14.20 -17.48 2.50
CA GLU A 172 -13.27 -17.77 1.41
C GLU A 172 -12.65 -16.50 0.85
N ARG A 173 -11.32 -16.45 0.90
CA ARG A 173 -10.51 -15.31 0.47
C ARG A 173 -9.23 -15.79 -0.18
N ILE A 174 -8.61 -14.90 -0.94
CA ILE A 174 -7.19 -15.04 -1.28
C ILE A 174 -6.45 -13.81 -0.79
N THR A 175 -5.16 -13.95 -0.49
CA THR A 175 -4.33 -12.85 0.02
C THR A 175 -2.91 -12.93 -0.49
N LEU A 176 -2.30 -11.78 -0.75
CA LEU A 176 -0.84 -11.68 -0.77
C LEU A 176 -0.30 -12.05 0.61
N THR A 177 0.81 -12.78 0.63
CA THR A 177 1.49 -13.21 1.84
C THR A 177 2.63 -12.25 2.20
N TYR A 178 3.23 -12.41 3.38
CA TYR A 178 4.37 -11.59 3.80
C TYR A 178 5.58 -11.63 2.84
N PRO A 179 5.95 -12.77 2.23
CA PRO A 179 6.95 -12.80 1.18
C PRO A 179 6.76 -11.74 0.08
N VAL A 180 5.53 -11.52 -0.40
CA VAL A 180 5.23 -10.49 -1.41
C VAL A 180 5.13 -9.11 -0.77
N ILE A 181 4.37 -9.00 0.33
CA ILE A 181 4.11 -7.70 0.98
C ILE A 181 5.41 -7.03 1.42
N ASN A 182 6.34 -7.78 2.01
CA ASN A 182 7.62 -7.26 2.50
C ASN A 182 8.68 -7.12 1.40
N ASN A 183 8.43 -7.61 0.18
CA ASN A 183 9.29 -7.42 -0.99
C ASN A 183 8.93 -6.17 -1.82
N ALA A 184 7.75 -5.58 -1.59
CA ALA A 184 7.32 -4.35 -2.24
C ALA A 184 8.26 -3.16 -1.96
N ARG A 185 8.38 -2.25 -2.93
CA ARG A 185 9.23 -1.06 -2.80
C ARG A 185 8.68 -0.05 -1.80
N ASN A 186 7.36 0.09 -1.74
CA ASN A 186 6.65 0.96 -0.81
C ASN A 186 5.39 0.25 -0.31
N CYS A 187 5.08 0.42 0.97
CA CYS A 187 3.83 -0.03 1.57
C CYS A 187 3.23 1.15 2.35
N ILE A 188 2.03 1.56 2.01
CA ILE A 188 1.33 2.67 2.66
C ILE A 188 0.08 2.14 3.34
N PHE A 189 -0.06 2.46 4.62
CA PHE A 189 -1.28 2.23 5.41
C PHE A 189 -2.04 3.56 5.54
N ALA A 190 -3.21 3.63 4.91
CA ALA A 190 -4.13 4.76 5.04
C ALA A 190 -5.19 4.44 6.11
N ILE A 191 -5.04 5.01 7.32
CA ILE A 191 -5.87 4.70 8.47
C ILE A 191 -6.55 5.98 8.99
N SER A 192 -7.86 5.92 9.18
CA SER A 192 -8.65 6.97 9.84
C SER A 192 -9.60 6.36 10.86
N GLY A 193 -10.22 7.22 11.67
CA GLY A 193 -11.31 6.87 12.57
C GLY A 193 -10.83 6.60 14.00
N ALA A 194 -11.61 7.10 14.97
CA ALA A 194 -11.33 6.95 16.40
C ALA A 194 -11.19 5.47 16.80
N GLY A 195 -12.01 4.58 16.22
CA GLY A 195 -11.96 3.14 16.48
C GLY A 195 -10.67 2.44 16.02
N LYS A 196 -9.75 3.13 15.34
CA LYS A 196 -8.44 2.59 14.97
C LYS A 196 -7.30 3.09 15.86
N ALA A 197 -7.54 4.12 16.68
CA ALA A 197 -6.49 4.79 17.46
C ALA A 197 -5.76 3.83 18.42
N ASP A 198 -6.54 3.04 19.17
CA ASP A 198 -5.98 2.04 20.09
C ASP A 198 -5.19 0.97 19.34
N MET A 199 -5.72 0.48 18.22
CA MET A 199 -5.04 -0.53 17.41
C MET A 199 -3.72 0.00 16.82
N VAL A 200 -3.71 1.25 16.34
CA VAL A 200 -2.51 1.93 15.88
C VAL A 200 -1.48 2.03 17.01
N LYS A 201 -1.90 2.40 18.22
CA LYS A 201 -1.01 2.48 19.39
C LYS A 201 -0.41 1.11 19.72
N ARG A 202 -1.23 0.06 19.78
CA ARG A 202 -0.80 -1.32 20.05
C ARG A 202 0.30 -1.79 19.10
N ILE A 203 0.13 -1.50 17.81
CA ILE A 203 1.12 -1.85 16.78
C ILE A 203 2.38 -0.95 16.84
N LEU A 204 2.21 0.36 16.95
CA LEU A 204 3.32 1.31 16.77
C LEU A 204 4.12 1.57 18.03
N LYS A 205 3.43 1.71 19.16
CA LYS A 205 4.03 2.03 20.45
C LYS A 205 4.30 0.76 21.24
N ASP A 206 3.27 -0.07 21.41
CA ASP A 206 3.34 -1.22 22.31
C ASP A 206 4.01 -2.44 21.64
N LYS A 207 4.21 -2.37 20.31
CA LYS A 207 4.89 -3.38 19.49
C LYS A 207 4.27 -4.78 19.63
N GLU A 208 2.96 -4.83 19.82
CA GLU A 208 2.24 -6.11 19.82
C GLU A 208 2.43 -6.84 18.49
N ASP A 209 2.49 -8.18 18.56
CA ASP A 209 2.76 -9.06 17.41
C ASP A 209 1.53 -9.23 16.51
N LEU A 210 1.07 -8.13 15.94
CA LEU A 210 -0.14 -8.05 15.12
C LEU A 210 0.17 -8.03 13.63
N PRO A 211 -0.73 -8.53 12.76
CA PRO A 211 -0.41 -8.72 11.34
C PRO A 211 0.06 -7.46 10.59
N ALA A 212 -0.58 -6.31 10.81
CA ALA A 212 -0.14 -5.04 10.21
C ALA A 212 1.21 -4.54 10.78
N GLY A 213 1.58 -4.97 11.99
CA GLY A 213 2.89 -4.74 12.60
C GLY A 213 4.02 -5.54 11.94
N LYS A 214 3.71 -6.73 11.40
CA LYS A 214 4.65 -7.64 10.72
C LYS A 214 5.01 -7.21 9.29
N VAL A 215 4.33 -6.20 8.74
CA VAL A 215 4.71 -5.59 7.48
C VAL A 215 6.01 -4.81 7.67
N ASN A 216 7.12 -5.50 7.42
CA ASN A 216 8.49 -5.06 7.65
C ASN A 216 9.14 -4.71 6.32
N TYR A 217 9.37 -3.43 6.09
CA TYR A 217 10.22 -3.00 5.01
C TYR A 217 11.69 -3.07 5.44
N SER A 218 12.42 -4.04 4.87
CA SER A 218 13.88 -4.01 4.82
C SER A 218 14.29 -3.68 3.39
N PRO A 219 14.97 -2.53 3.13
CA PRO A 219 15.55 -2.33 1.82
C PRO A 219 16.57 -3.45 1.61
N LYS A 220 16.29 -4.42 0.73
CA LYS A 220 17.32 -5.35 0.26
C LYS A 220 18.43 -4.47 -0.32
N LYS A 221 19.59 -4.43 0.35
CA LYS A 221 20.79 -3.84 -0.24
C LYS A 221 21.02 -4.60 -1.55
N PRO A 222 21.29 -3.92 -2.69
CA PRO A 222 21.77 -4.65 -3.86
C PRO A 222 22.97 -5.49 -3.41
N GLY A 223 22.96 -6.78 -3.77
CA GLY A 223 23.95 -7.75 -3.31
C GLY A 223 25.36 -7.20 -3.45
N LYS A 224 26.11 -7.17 -2.35
CA LYS A 224 27.51 -6.77 -2.37
C LYS A 224 28.32 -7.90 -3.01
N GLY A 225 28.80 -7.68 -4.24
CA GLY A 225 30.05 -8.29 -4.66
C GLY A 225 31.20 -7.85 -3.73
N PRO A 226 32.31 -8.61 -3.65
CA PRO A 226 33.37 -8.33 -2.70
C PRO A 226 34.15 -7.08 -3.15
N GLY A 227 34.25 -6.06 -2.31
CA GLY A 227 35.02 -4.86 -2.67
C GLY A 227 34.96 -3.70 -1.67
N ARG A 228 35.96 -3.67 -0.78
CA ARG A 228 36.63 -2.55 -0.10
C ARG A 228 35.88 -1.28 0.39
N THR A 229 36.15 -1.01 1.66
CA THR A 229 36.10 0.21 2.49
C THR A 229 36.24 1.57 1.79
N ASN A 230 35.45 2.60 2.19
CA ASN A 230 35.89 3.68 3.09
C ASN A 230 34.74 4.66 3.50
N ARG A 231 35.03 5.48 4.51
CA ARG A 231 34.16 6.29 5.40
C ARG A 231 33.58 7.62 4.83
N ARG A 232 32.61 8.14 5.62
CA ARG A 232 32.19 9.55 5.91
C ARG A 232 31.17 10.27 4.99
N GLY A 233 30.11 10.84 5.61
CA GLY A 233 29.50 12.12 5.21
C GLY A 233 27.97 12.18 5.02
N GLY A 234 27.25 12.66 6.04
CA GLY A 234 26.14 13.65 5.96
C GLY A 234 24.85 13.39 5.18
N SER A 235 23.71 13.38 5.90
CA SER A 235 22.73 14.51 5.95
C SER A 235 21.28 14.04 6.17
N GLU A 236 20.68 14.70 7.15
CA GLU A 236 19.32 14.61 7.65
C GLU A 236 18.43 15.60 6.85
N TYR A 237 17.20 15.24 6.54
CA TYR A 237 16.21 16.20 6.03
C TYR A 237 14.96 16.15 6.92
N VAL A 238 14.89 17.14 7.81
CA VAL A 238 13.66 17.62 8.43
C VAL A 238 13.08 18.66 7.47
N LEU A 239 11.81 18.52 7.07
CA LEU A 239 11.13 19.53 6.24
C LEU A 239 11.06 20.85 7.00
N ARG A 240 11.86 21.84 6.59
CA ARG A 240 11.66 23.25 6.89
C ARG A 240 10.90 23.86 5.71
N MET A 241 9.69 24.35 5.95
CA MET A 241 8.94 25.10 4.95
C MET A 241 9.60 26.47 4.75
N SER A 242 10.01 26.76 3.51
CA SER A 242 10.22 28.14 3.06
C SER A 242 9.43 28.34 1.77
N LYS A 243 8.49 29.30 1.81
CA LYS A 243 7.81 29.90 0.65
C LYS A 243 8.84 30.23 -0.42
N LEU A 244 8.45 30.19 -1.70
CA LEU A 244 9.03 30.96 -2.83
C LEU A 244 8.17 30.66 -4.10
N PRO A 245 8.18 31.46 -5.19
CA PRO A 245 9.15 32.53 -5.50
C PRO A 245 8.62 33.81 -6.18
N GLU A 246 9.40 34.89 -6.13
CA GLU A 246 9.48 35.82 -7.27
C GLU A 246 10.86 35.73 -7.95
N ARG A 247 10.80 35.40 -9.26
CA ARG A 247 11.68 35.77 -10.39
C ARG A 247 13.18 35.39 -10.42
N LYS A 248 13.48 34.50 -11.39
CA LYS A 248 14.67 34.34 -12.28
C LYS A 248 16.10 34.38 -11.67
N GLN A 249 16.89 33.31 -11.90
CA GLN A 249 18.01 33.30 -12.87
C GLN A 249 18.83 31.98 -12.90
N LYS A 250 19.09 31.54 -14.14
CA LYS A 250 20.21 30.77 -14.76
C LYS A 250 21.05 29.71 -13.98
N ARG A 251 21.08 28.52 -14.61
CA ARG A 251 22.17 27.54 -14.88
C ARG A 251 23.19 27.23 -13.78
N LEU A 252 23.31 25.92 -13.47
CA LEU A 252 24.56 25.15 -13.58
C LEU A 252 24.28 23.63 -13.56
N ARG A 253 24.92 22.90 -14.48
CA ARG A 253 24.96 21.44 -14.59
C ARG A 253 25.98 20.88 -13.58
N HIS A 254 25.65 19.85 -12.81
CA HIS A 254 26.36 18.54 -12.81
C HIS A 254 25.92 17.59 -11.68
N ASN A 255 26.01 16.31 -12.03
CA ASN A 255 26.06 15.10 -11.21
C ASN A 255 24.81 14.60 -10.48
N ARG A 256 24.13 13.71 -11.21
CA ARG A 256 23.33 12.57 -10.76
C ARG A 256 24.07 11.72 -9.71
N ARG A 257 23.37 11.42 -8.62
CA ARG A 257 23.13 10.06 -8.06
C ARG A 257 22.21 10.24 -6.85
N HIS A 258 20.92 10.02 -7.04
CA HIS A 258 19.92 10.09 -5.98
C HIS A 258 19.57 8.67 -5.49
N THR A 259 19.65 8.45 -4.18
CA THR A 259 19.13 7.25 -3.54
C THR A 259 17.73 7.56 -3.01
N ASN A 260 16.72 6.94 -3.61
CA ASN A 260 15.34 7.00 -3.14
C ASN A 260 15.25 6.37 -1.74
N LYS A 261 14.87 7.16 -0.74
CA LYS A 261 14.48 6.65 0.59
C LYS A 261 13.02 6.17 0.52
N PRO A 262 12.73 4.93 0.93
CA PRO A 262 11.39 4.34 0.92
C PRO A 262 10.54 4.86 2.09
N LEU A 263 9.24 5.02 1.84
CA LEU A 263 8.28 5.60 2.77
C LEU A 263 7.26 4.51 3.15
N ILE A 264 7.26 4.07 4.41
CA ILE A 264 6.03 3.55 5.00
C ILE A 264 5.29 4.76 5.51
N LEU A 265 4.11 5.05 4.97
CA LEU A 265 3.22 6.07 5.51
C LEU A 265 2.18 5.36 6.38
N ARG A 266 2.20 5.63 7.68
CA ARG A 266 1.06 5.32 8.56
C ARG A 266 0.35 6.65 8.83
N ALA A 267 -0.71 6.90 8.06
CA ALA A 267 -1.58 8.05 8.30
C ALA A 267 -2.46 7.74 9.51
N VAL A 268 -2.49 8.61 10.52
CA VAL A 268 -3.34 8.47 11.70
C VAL A 268 -4.04 9.80 11.91
N SER A 269 -5.37 9.81 11.79
CA SER A 269 -6.19 10.94 12.21
C SER A 269 -6.39 10.90 13.72
N ALA A 270 -6.06 12.00 14.40
CA ALA A 270 -6.32 12.17 15.82
C ALA A 270 -7.64 12.92 16.00
N ALA A 271 -8.68 12.24 16.48
CA ALA A 271 -9.83 12.94 17.04
C ALA A 271 -9.45 13.46 18.43
N MET A 272 -9.46 14.78 18.61
CA MET A 272 -9.38 15.41 19.93
C MET A 272 -10.59 14.97 20.74
N VAL A 273 -10.35 14.32 21.88
CA VAL A 273 -11.38 14.15 22.92
C VAL A 273 -11.69 15.55 23.46
N PRO A 274 -12.95 16.02 23.46
CA PRO A 274 -13.29 17.26 24.14
C PRO A 274 -13.01 17.07 25.62
N LYS A 275 -12.20 17.96 26.21
CA LYS A 275 -12.11 18.09 27.66
C LYS A 275 -13.53 18.31 28.19
N ARG A 276 -14.05 17.38 29.00
CA ARG A 276 -15.19 17.68 29.87
C ARG A 276 -14.74 18.80 30.80
N ASN A 277 -15.32 19.99 30.62
CA ASN A 277 -15.27 21.03 31.63
C ASN A 277 -16.06 20.52 32.84
N SER A 278 -15.36 20.31 33.94
CA SER A 278 -15.95 20.33 35.26
C SER A 278 -16.35 21.77 35.59
N TYR A 279 -17.64 22.01 35.69
CA TYR A 279 -18.17 23.13 36.46
C TYR A 279 -19.33 22.61 37.31
N SER A 280 -19.23 22.93 38.61
CA SER A 280 -20.18 22.80 39.72
C SER A 280 -20.78 21.43 39.99
#